data_AF-A0A2S1LJQ0-F1
#
_entry.id   AF-A0A2S1LJQ0-F1
#
_cell.length_a   1.000
_cell.length_b   1.000
_cell.length_c   1.000
_cell.angle_alpha   90.00
_cell.angle_beta   90.00
_cell.angle_gamma   90.00
#
_symmetry.space_group_name_H-M   'P 1'
#
loop_
_entity.id
_entity.type
_entity.pdbx_description
1 polymer ?
#
loop_
_entity_poly.entity_id
_entity_poly.type
_entity_poly.pdbx_seq_one_letter_code
_entity_poly.pdbx_strand_id
1 'polypeptide(L)'
;MRLIIRILLSAVLVYVLANFLPGVVVDGFKTSVIVAIVLGLLNIFIKPILVLFTLPVTILTFGLFLLVINALIILLCAELVDGFHVNGWLTALLFSVILSVFQSILFSVTDEK
;
A
#
# COMPACT_ATOMS: atom_id res chain seq x y z
N MET A 1 7.01 -11.41 -15.12
CA MET A 1 7.22 -9.97 -15.43
C MET A 1 6.09 -9.08 -14.92
N ARG A 2 4.79 -9.42 -15.11
CA ARG A 2 3.66 -8.63 -14.59
C ARG A 2 3.70 -8.36 -13.07
N LEU A 3 4.17 -9.31 -12.26
CA LEU A 3 4.20 -9.16 -10.79
C LEU A 3 5.21 -8.10 -10.32
N ILE A 4 6.40 -8.07 -10.90
CA ILE A 4 7.44 -7.06 -10.59
C ILE A 4 6.97 -5.66 -11.04
N ILE A 5 6.36 -5.55 -12.22
CA ILE A 5 5.80 -4.29 -12.74
C ILE A 5 4.66 -3.78 -11.84
N ARG A 6 3.75 -4.67 -11.39
CA ARG A 6 2.68 -4.30 -10.45
C ARG A 6 3.21 -3.84 -9.10
N ILE A 7 4.28 -4.44 -8.60
CA ILE A 7 4.93 -4.03 -7.35
C ILE A 7 5.57 -2.65 -7.52
N LEU A 8 6.31 -2.40 -8.61
CA LEU A 8 6.90 -1.10 -8.89
C LEU A 8 5.84 -0.02 -9.09
N LEU A 9 4.78 -0.29 -9.85
CA LEU A 9 3.65 0.62 -10.02
C LEU A 9 2.93 0.89 -8.69
N SER A 10 2.76 -0.12 -7.83
CA SER A 10 2.20 0.07 -6.49
C SER A 10 3.08 0.97 -5.64
N ALA A 11 4.39 0.77 -5.67
CA ALA A 11 5.34 1.60 -4.92
C ALA A 11 5.30 3.06 -5.39
N VAL A 12 5.26 3.30 -6.70
CA VAL A 12 5.12 4.64 -7.29
C VAL A 12 3.77 5.26 -6.94
N LEU A 13 2.67 4.50 -7.02
CA LEU A 13 1.35 4.97 -6.62
C LEU A 13 1.30 5.37 -5.15
N VAL A 14 1.90 4.58 -4.25
CA VAL A 14 1.97 4.95 -2.83
C VAL A 14 2.77 6.23 -2.65
N TYR A 15 3.89 6.39 -3.35
CA TYR A 15 4.66 7.64 -3.31
C TYR A 15 3.83 8.85 -3.76
N VAL A 16 3.17 8.76 -4.92
CA VAL A 16 2.37 9.87 -5.47
C VAL A 16 1.20 10.19 -4.55
N LEU A 17 0.47 9.17 -4.10
CA LEU A 17 -0.67 9.35 -3.21
C LEU A 17 -0.24 9.87 -1.84
N ALA A 18 0.91 9.48 -1.32
CA ALA A 18 1.43 9.99 -0.05
C ALA A 18 1.72 11.50 -0.08
N ASN A 19 2.04 12.06 -1.26
CA ASN A 19 2.22 13.50 -1.43
C ASN A 19 0.89 14.25 -1.66
N PHE A 20 -0.15 13.56 -2.13
CA PHE A 20 -1.45 14.16 -2.48
C PHE A 20 -2.50 14.04 -1.37
N LEU A 21 -2.39 13.06 -0.47
CA LEU A 21 -3.39 12.81 0.57
C LEU A 21 -3.10 13.61 1.85
N PRO A 22 -4.06 14.42 2.34
CA PRO A 22 -3.93 15.06 3.64
C PRO A 22 -3.91 13.99 4.74
N GLY A 23 -2.86 14.00 5.57
CA GLY A 23 -2.66 13.06 6.67
C GLY A 23 -1.61 11.98 6.41
N VAL A 24 -0.96 11.98 5.24
CA VAL A 24 0.28 11.24 4.99
C VAL A 24 1.39 12.25 4.73
N VAL A 25 2.48 12.17 5.47
CA VAL A 25 3.61 13.11 5.40
C VAL A 25 4.87 12.36 5.02
N VAL A 26 5.59 12.88 4.03
CA VAL A 26 6.90 12.38 3.61
C VAL A 26 7.88 13.56 3.62
N ASP A 27 8.95 13.47 4.42
CA ASP A 27 9.86 14.60 4.67
C ASP A 27 10.68 15.05 3.45
N GLY A 28 10.87 14.18 2.44
CA GLY A 28 11.56 14.55 1.22
C GLY A 28 11.76 13.41 0.22
N PHE A 29 12.37 13.74 -0.93
CA PHE A 29 12.57 12.81 -2.06
C PHE A 29 13.36 11.55 -1.67
N LYS A 30 14.39 11.68 -0.84
CA LYS A 30 15.18 10.53 -0.37
C LYS A 30 14.33 9.57 0.48
N THR A 31 13.57 10.12 1.42
CA THR A 31 12.67 9.34 2.27
C THR A 31 11.62 8.61 1.44
N SER A 32 11.12 9.24 0.38
CA SER A 32 10.12 8.61 -0.49
C SER A 32 10.63 7.43 -1.29
N VAL A 33 11.89 7.48 -1.75
CA VAL A 33 12.55 6.32 -2.37
C VAL A 33 12.69 5.18 -1.35
N ILE A 34 13.07 5.49 -0.11
CA ILE A 34 13.18 4.50 0.97
C ILE A 34 11.81 3.88 1.28
N VAL A 35 10.76 4.70 1.41
CA VAL A 35 9.36 4.25 1.60
C VAL A 35 8.93 3.32 0.49
N ALA A 36 9.17 3.67 -0.78
CA ALA A 36 8.83 2.83 -1.92
C ALA A 36 9.51 1.45 -1.87
N ILE A 37 10.79 1.41 -1.47
CA ILE A 37 11.54 0.16 -1.33
C ILE A 37 10.99 -0.67 -0.16
N VAL A 38 10.80 -0.05 1.02
CA VAL A 38 10.30 -0.74 2.22
C VAL A 38 8.88 -1.26 1.99
N LEU A 39 7.98 -0.46 1.42
CA LEU A 39 6.64 -0.93 1.05
C LEU A 39 6.67 -2.06 0.03
N GLY A 40 7.56 -2.01 -0.96
CA GLY A 40 7.78 -3.09 -1.90
C GLY A 40 8.13 -4.39 -1.18
N LEU A 41 9.08 -4.33 -0.23
CA LEU A 41 9.47 -5.48 0.59
C LEU A 41 8.32 -5.98 1.47
N LEU A 42 7.60 -5.08 2.16
CA LEU A 42 6.44 -5.46 2.97
C LEU A 42 5.34 -6.13 2.13
N ASN A 43 5.11 -5.66 0.91
CA ASN A 43 4.15 -6.30 -0.01
C ASN A 43 4.60 -7.69 -0.48
N ILE A 44 5.91 -7.94 -0.57
CA ILE A 44 6.45 -9.24 -0.98
C ILE A 44 6.44 -10.24 0.18
N PHE A 45 6.84 -9.82 1.38
CA PHE A 45 7.05 -10.72 2.51
C PHE A 45 5.87 -10.71 3.49
N ILE A 46 5.40 -9.53 3.90
CA ILE A 46 4.42 -9.40 4.98
C ILE A 46 2.99 -9.59 4.48
N LYS A 47 2.63 -9.00 3.33
CA LYS A 47 1.29 -9.13 2.76
C LYS A 47 0.81 -10.57 2.57
N PRO A 48 1.57 -11.51 1.97
CA PRO A 48 1.10 -12.89 1.80
C PRO A 48 0.88 -13.59 3.14
N ILE A 49 1.71 -13.29 4.14
CA ILE A 49 1.56 -13.83 5.50
C ILE A 49 0.26 -13.31 6.11
N LEU A 50 0.03 -11.99 6.08
CA LEU A 50 -1.21 -11.39 6.59
C LEU A 50 -2.44 -11.96 5.90
N VAL A 51 -2.43 -12.04 4.56
CA VAL A 51 -3.54 -12.60 3.79
C VAL A 51 -3.80 -14.06 4.14
N LEU A 52 -2.76 -14.86 4.38
CA LEU A 52 -2.91 -16.27 4.77
C LEU A 52 -3.57 -16.41 6.14
N PHE A 53 -3.15 -15.60 7.12
CA PHE A 53 -3.75 -15.62 8.47
C PHE A 53 -5.17 -15.05 8.48
N THR A 54 -5.43 -14.04 7.68
CA THR A 54 -6.74 -13.37 7.64
C THR A 54 -7.67 -14.01 6.62
N LEU A 55 -7.24 -15.04 5.90
CA LEU A 55 -7.98 -15.67 4.79
C LEU A 55 -9.44 -16.03 5.15
N PRO A 56 -9.75 -16.63 6.32
CA PRO A 56 -11.13 -16.92 6.70
C PRO A 56 -11.97 -15.66 6.81
N VAL A 57 -11.43 -14.62 7.45
CA VAL A 57 -12.10 -13.31 7.61
C VAL A 57 -12.21 -12.58 6.27
N THR A 58 -11.18 -12.66 5.44
CA THR A 58 -11.18 -12.10 4.09
C THR A 58 -12.28 -12.72 3.26
N ILE A 59 -12.50 -14.04 3.32
CA ILE A 59 -13.62 -14.70 2.62
C ILE A 59 -14.97 -14.25 3.21
N LEU A 60 -15.11 -14.25 4.54
CA LEU A 60 -16.36 -13.84 5.21
C LEU A 60 -16.76 -12.38 4.90
N THR A 61 -15.77 -11.52 4.67
CA THR A 61 -15.97 -10.11 4.32
C THR A 61 -15.97 -9.86 2.81
N PHE A 62 -15.99 -10.91 1.98
CA PHE A 62 -15.93 -10.81 0.51
C PHE A 62 -14.75 -9.98 -0.02
N GLY A 63 -13.59 -10.08 0.63
CA GLY A 63 -12.38 -9.37 0.26
C GLY A 63 -12.26 -7.96 0.85
N LEU A 64 -13.27 -7.44 1.56
CA LEU A 64 -13.21 -6.11 2.17
C LEU A 64 -12.05 -5.98 3.17
N PHE A 65 -11.72 -7.08 3.87
CA PHE A 65 -10.60 -7.12 4.80
C PHE A 65 -9.23 -6.89 4.14
N LEU A 66 -9.11 -7.05 2.81
CA LEU A 66 -7.87 -6.72 2.09
C LEU A 66 -7.51 -5.23 2.20
N LEU A 67 -8.50 -4.35 2.32
CA LEU A 67 -8.27 -2.91 2.58
C LEU A 67 -7.59 -2.71 3.93
N VAL A 68 -8.05 -3.43 4.95
CA VAL A 68 -7.45 -3.41 6.30
C VAL A 68 -6.01 -3.90 6.24
N ILE A 69 -5.72 -4.97 5.51
CA ILE A 69 -4.35 -5.47 5.32
C ILE A 69 -3.46 -4.43 4.64
N ASN A 70 -3.95 -3.78 3.58
CA ASN A 70 -3.20 -2.72 2.91
C ASN A 70 -2.91 -1.55 3.87
N ALA A 71 -3.90 -1.11 4.65
CA ALA A 71 -3.74 -0.07 5.67
C ALA A 71 -2.71 -0.47 6.74
N LEU A 72 -2.73 -1.72 7.22
CA LEU A 72 -1.76 -2.24 8.18
C LEU A 72 -0.34 -2.23 7.63
N ILE A 73 -0.14 -2.57 6.36
CA ILE A 73 1.17 -2.52 5.71
C ILE A 73 1.69 -1.07 5.64
N ILE A 74 0.81 -0.12 5.35
CA ILE A 74 1.16 1.30 5.30
C ILE A 74 1.58 1.81 6.69
N LEU A 75 0.80 1.49 7.73
CA LEU A 75 1.14 1.84 9.11
C LEU A 75 2.46 1.22 9.54
N LEU A 76 2.69 -0.06 9.21
CA LEU A 76 3.95 -0.73 9.50
C LEU A 76 5.12 -0.06 8.79
N CYS A 77 4.93 0.40 7.54
CA CYS A 77 5.97 1.17 6.86
C CYS A 77 6.24 2.53 7.53
N ALA A 78 5.20 3.19 8.05
CA ALA A 78 5.34 4.46 8.77
C ALA A 78 6.11 4.31 10.08
N GLU A 79 6.04 3.14 10.71
CA GLU A 79 6.87 2.83 11.88
C GLU A 79 8.31 2.44 11.52
N LEU A 80 8.53 1.90 10.32
CA LEU A 80 9.85 1.43 9.87
C LEU A 80 10.71 2.50 9.19
N VAL A 81 10.10 3.57 8.67
CA VAL A 81 10.80 4.60 7.90
C VAL A 81 10.65 5.95 8.58
N ASP A 82 11.77 6.43 9.14
CA ASP A 82 11.85 7.79 9.68
C ASP A 82 11.57 8.82 8.58
N GLY A 83 10.61 9.72 8.86
CA GLY A 83 10.13 10.73 7.92
C GLY A 83 8.99 10.28 7.01
N PHE A 84 8.37 9.13 7.27
CA PHE A 84 7.07 8.74 6.73
C PHE A 84 6.04 8.62 7.86
N HIS A 85 5.10 9.57 7.92
CA HIS A 85 4.10 9.60 8.99
C HIS A 85 2.69 9.52 8.43
N VAL A 86 1.85 8.74 9.10
CA VAL A 86 0.43 8.59 8.78
C VAL A 86 -0.40 8.93 10.01
N ASN A 87 -1.28 9.92 9.88
CA ASN A 87 -2.08 10.45 10.98
C ASN A 87 -3.22 9.49 11.38
N GLY A 88 -2.88 8.40 12.06
CA GLY A 88 -3.81 7.46 12.65
C GLY A 88 -4.39 6.41 11.69
N TRP A 89 -5.12 5.46 12.27
CA TRP A 89 -5.64 4.28 11.57
C TRP A 89 -6.67 4.61 10.48
N LEU A 90 -7.56 5.59 10.72
CA LEU A 90 -8.58 5.97 9.76
C LEU A 90 -7.98 6.57 8.48
N THR A 91 -6.92 7.36 8.62
CA THR A 91 -6.17 7.92 7.48
C THR A 91 -5.51 6.82 6.66
N ALA A 92 -4.89 5.84 7.32
CA ALA A 92 -4.32 4.67 6.65
C ALA A 92 -5.38 3.85 5.90
N LEU A 93 -6.58 3.70 6.49
CA LEU A 93 -7.70 3.00 5.86
C LEU A 93 -8.22 3.75 4.63
N LEU A 94 -8.45 5.06 4.72
CA LEU A 94 -8.85 5.89 3.58
C LEU A 94 -7.79 5.87 2.47
N PHE A 95 -6.52 5.98 2.85
CA PHE A 95 -5.41 5.87 1.92
C PHE A 95 -5.41 4.51 1.21
N SER A 96 -5.62 3.42 1.95
CA SER A 96 -5.67 2.06 1.39
C SER A 96 -6.79 1.90 0.36
N VAL A 97 -7.95 2.54 0.57
CA VAL A 97 -9.08 2.53 -0.35
C VAL A 97 -8.70 3.26 -1.64
N ILE A 98 -8.19 4.49 -1.52
CA ILE A 98 -7.79 5.29 -2.69
C ILE A 98 -6.68 4.58 -3.46
N LEU A 99 -5.66 4.08 -2.77
CA LEU A 99 -4.59 3.29 -3.35
C LEU A 99 -5.13 2.08 -4.12
N SER A 100 -6.06 1.34 -3.53
CA SER A 100 -6.65 0.16 -4.17
C SER A 100 -7.45 0.51 -5.44
N VAL A 101 -8.16 1.63 -5.43
CA VAL A 101 -8.89 2.15 -6.61
C VAL A 101 -7.90 2.54 -7.72
N PHE A 102 -6.87 3.32 -7.38
CA PHE A 102 -5.86 3.72 -8.36
C PHE A 102 -5.08 2.53 -8.92
N GLN A 103 -4.72 1.55 -8.07
CA GLN A 103 -4.10 0.30 -8.52
C GLN A 103 -5.01 -0.48 -9.46
N SER A 104 -6.31 -0.58 -9.14
CA SER A 104 -7.27 -1.27 -10.00
C SER A 104 -7.35 -0.62 -11.40
N ILE A 105 -7.40 0.71 -11.46
CA ILE A 105 -7.41 1.45 -12.73
C ILE A 105 -6.10 1.25 -13.48
N LEU A 106 -4.95 1.43 -12.82
CA LEU A 106 -3.65 1.29 -13.48
C LEU A 106 -3.40 -0.14 -13.98
N PHE A 107 -3.80 -1.15 -13.20
CA PHE A 107 -3.64 -2.55 -13.60
C PHE A 107 -4.60 -2.93 -14.70
N SER A 108 -5.84 -2.43 -14.70
CA SER A 108 -6.78 -2.60 -15.82
C SER A 108 -6.17 -2.12 -17.15
N VAL A 109 -5.57 -0.93 -17.15
CA VAL A 109 -4.91 -0.35 -18.32
C VAL A 109 -3.62 -1.10 -18.70
N THR A 110 -2.89 -1.63 -17.72
CA THR A 110 -1.64 -2.38 -17.95
C THR A 110 -1.88 -3.85 -18.34
N ASP A 111 -3.04 -4.41 -18.00
CA ASP A 111 -3.44 -5.78 -18.35
C ASP A 111 -4.06 -5.89 -19.76
N GLU A 112 -4.37 -4.77 -20.42
CA GLU A 112 -4.62 -4.71 -21.88
C GLU A 112 -3.30 -4.92 -22.66
N LYS A 113 -2.76 -6.15 -22.63
CA LYS A 113 -1.93 -6.85 -23.63
C LYS A 113 -1.34 -8.14 -23.06
#